data_AF-A0A3B9DBZ8-F1
#
_entry.id   AF-A0A3B9DBZ8-F1
#
_cell.length_a   1.000
_cell.length_b   1.000
_cell.length_c   1.000
_cell.angle_alpha   90.00
_cell.angle_beta   90.00
_cell.angle_gamma   90.00
#
_symmetry.space_group_name_H-M   'P 1'
#
loop_
_entity.id
_entity.type
_entity.pdbx_description
1 polymer ?
#
loop_
_entity_poly.entity_id
_entity_poly.type
_entity_poly.pdbx_seq_one_letter_code
_entity_poly.pdbx_strand_id
1 'polypeptide(L)' 'MEMTSNKRIEANTEKIWNALNDTEVLKASMPGCESFEATGENTFQAKITAKVGPVKARFTFKVNL' A
#
# COMPACT_ATOMS: atom_id res chain seq x y z
N MET A 1 -13.93 12.20 -6.60
CA MET A 1 -13.75 11.25 -7.72
C MET A 1 -13.61 9.89 -7.07
N GLU A 2 -14.55 8.97 -7.30
CA GLU A 2 -14.50 7.62 -6.73
C GLU A 2 -13.85 6.68 -7.74
N MET A 3 -12.81 5.98 -7.32
CA MET A 3 -12.17 4.93 -8.12
C MET A 3 -12.53 3.58 -7.52
N THR A 4 -13.41 2.84 -8.20
CA THR A 4 -13.71 1.45 -7.86
C THR A 4 -12.99 0.54 -8.84
N SER A 5 -12.15 -0.35 -8.33
CA SER A 5 -11.51 -1.41 -9.11
C SER A 5 -11.66 -2.73 -8.37
N ASN A 6 -11.84 -3.81 -9.11
CA ASN A 6 -11.88 -5.16 -8.56
C ASN A 6 -10.91 -6.04 -9.35
N LYS A 7 -10.31 -7.01 -8.66
CA LYS A 7 -9.44 -8.01 -9.28
C LYS A 7 -9.59 -9.33 -8.55
N ARG A 8 -9.76 -10.41 -9.31
CA ARG A 8 -9.78 -11.77 -8.75
C ARG A 8 -8.35 -12.20 -8.42
N ILE A 9 -8.16 -12.74 -7.22
CA ILE A 9 -6.89 -13.32 -6.75
C ILE A 9 -7.13 -14.82 -6.58
N GLU A 10 -6.34 -15.65 -7.26
CA GLU A 10 -6.42 -17.11 -7.17
C GLU A 10 -5.63 -17.62 -5.96
N ALA A 11 -6.12 -17.28 -4.76
CA ALA A 11 -5.58 -17.72 -3.49
C ALA A 11 -6.71 -17.96 -2.48
N ASN A 12 -6.40 -18.68 -1.39
CA ASN A 12 -7.37 -18.85 -0.31
C ASN A 12 -7.63 -17.50 0.41
N THR A 13 -8.82 -17.35 0.98
CA THR A 13 -9.25 -16.10 1.62
C THR A 13 -8.38 -15.71 2.81
N GLU A 14 -7.95 -16.68 3.62
CA GLU A 14 -7.11 -16.43 4.80
C GLU A 14 -5.74 -15.85 4.43
N LYS A 15 -5.10 -16.38 3.39
CA LYS A 15 -3.83 -15.89 2.84
C LYS A 15 -3.98 -14.48 2.29
N ILE A 16 -5.08 -14.21 1.59
CA ILE A 16 -5.39 -12.86 1.11
C ILE A 16 -5.56 -11.92 2.30
N TRP A 17 -6.33 -12.31 3.31
CA TRP A 17 -6.57 -11.50 4.50
C TRP A 17 -5.27 -11.19 5.26
N ASN A 18 -4.43 -12.20 5.47
CA ASN A 18 -3.13 -12.01 6.13
C ASN A 18 -2.23 -11.08 5.32
N ALA A 19 -2.17 -11.27 4.00
CA ALA A 19 -1.38 -10.42 3.10
C ALA A 19 -1.85 -8.95 3.07
N LEU A 20 -3.16 -8.70 3.19
CA LEU A 20 -3.71 -7.34 3.26
C LEU A 20 -3.37 -6.61 4.56
N ASN A 21 -2.94 -7.32 5.60
CA ASN A 21 -2.56 -6.77 6.89
C ASN A 21 -1.05 -6.88 7.18
N ASP A 22 -0.27 -7.39 6.22
CA ASP A 22 1.18 -7.55 6.34
C ASP A 22 1.89 -6.34 5.73
N THR A 23 2.62 -5.58 6.55
CA THR A 23 3.28 -4.34 6.12
C THR A 23 4.37 -4.57 5.07
N GLU A 24 5.06 -5.72 5.08
CA GLU A 24 6.08 -6.05 4.09
C GLU A 24 5.43 -6.37 2.74
N VAL A 25 4.34 -7.13 2.76
CA VAL A 25 3.56 -7.44 1.55
C VAL A 25 2.95 -6.16 0.96
N LEU A 26 2.35 -5.32 1.81
CA LEU A 26 1.78 -4.04 1.38
C LEU A 26 2.85 -3.13 0.77
N LYS A 27 4.02 -2.98 1.42
CA LYS A 27 5.14 -2.23 0.87
C LYS A 27 5.56 -2.76 -0.51
N ALA A 28 5.73 -4.06 -0.66
CA ALA A 28 6.15 -4.69 -1.91
C ALA A 28 5.11 -4.55 -3.04
N SER A 29 3.83 -4.40 -2.70
CA SER A 29 2.73 -4.27 -3.66
C SER A 29 2.65 -2.90 -4.34
N MET A 30 3.28 -1.87 -3.76
CA MET A 30 3.20 -0.48 -4.22
C MET A 30 4.47 -0.04 -4.96
N PRO A 31 4.39 0.27 -6.26
CA PRO A 31 5.53 0.77 -7.01
C PRO A 31 6.11 2.05 -6.39
N GLY A 32 7.42 2.04 -6.13
CA GLY A 32 8.12 3.19 -5.55
C GLY A 32 7.87 3.41 -4.06
N CYS A 33 7.24 2.47 -3.36
CA CYS A 33 7.12 2.52 -1.90
C CYS A 33 8.49 2.30 -1.24
N GLU A 34 8.99 3.35 -0.58
CA GLU A 34 10.27 3.35 0.13
C GLU A 34 10.10 2.75 1.54
N SER A 35 8.99 3.06 2.22
CA SER A 35 8.64 2.46 3.52
C SER A 35 7.13 2.38 3.75
N PHE A 36 6.72 1.41 4.57
CA PHE A 36 5.36 1.23 5.06
C PHE A 36 5.44 0.71 6.50
N GLU A 37 5.10 1.55 7.47
CA GLU A 37 5.37 1.31 8.89
C GLU A 37 4.11 1.53 9.72
N ALA A 38 3.85 0.69 10.70
CA ALA A 38 2.79 0.90 11.67
C ALA A 38 3.17 2.05 12.61
N THR A 39 2.23 2.95 12.87
CA THR A 39 2.41 4.12 13.76
C THR A 39 1.53 4.06 15.01
N GLY A 40 0.73 3.00 15.15
CA GLY A 40 -0.19 2.78 16.26
C GLY A 40 -1.17 1.66 15.93
N GLU A 41 -2.24 1.55 16.71
CA GLU A 41 -3.33 0.60 16.42
C GLU A 41 -4.04 1.00 15.13
N ASN A 42 -4.03 0.12 14.12
CA ASN A 42 -4.66 0.34 12.81
C ASN A 42 -4.24 1.63 12.07
N THR A 43 -3.08 2.20 12.43
CA THR A 43 -2.54 3.39 11.77
C THR A 43 -1.16 3.11 11.19
N PHE A 44 -0.91 3.62 9.99
CA PHE A 44 0.33 3.41 9.26
C PHE A 44 0.81 4.68 8.56
N GLN A 45 2.11 4.72 8.29
CA GLN A 45 2.73 5.73 7.45
C GLN A 45 3.43 5.08 6.26
N ALA A 46 3.11 5.55 5.06
CA ALA A 46 3.74 5.10 3.82
C ALA A 46 4.54 6.23 3.17
N LYS A 47 5.77 5.96 2.73
CA LYS A 47 6.56 6.88 1.90
C LYS A 47 6.65 6.32 0.49
N ILE A 48 6.17 7.06 -0.51
CA ILE A 48 6.11 6.61 -1.90
C ILE A 48 6.75 7.67 -2.81
N THR A 49 7.68 7.22 -3.66
CA THR A 49 8.25 8.01 -4.75
C THR A 49 7.54 7.62 -6.05
N ALA A 50 6.68 8.52 -6.56
CA ALA A 50 6.04 8.35 -7.86
C ALA A 50 6.87 9.05 -8.95
N LYS A 51 7.06 8.35 -10.07
CA LYS A 51 7.66 8.91 -11.29
C LYS A 51 6.59 8.97 -12.38
N VAL A 52 6.24 10.16 -12.82
CA VAL A 52 5.27 10.40 -13.89
C VAL A 52 5.94 11.30 -14.94
N GLY A 53 6.41 10.68 -16.03
CA GLY A 53 7.19 11.37 -17.06
C GLY A 53 8.45 12.03 -16.47
N PRO A 54 8.69 13.35 -16.71
CA PRO A 54 9.84 14.05 -16.15
C PRO A 54 9.70 14.38 -14.65
N VAL A 55 8.52 14.15 -14.06
CA VAL A 55 8.23 14.53 -12.67
C VAL A 55 8.56 13.36 -11.74
N LYS A 56 9.42 13.62 -10.75
CA LYS A 56 9.67 12.74 -9.61
C LYS A 56 9.12 13.39 -8.36
N ALA A 57 8.04 12.82 -7.81
CA ALA A 57 7.40 13.33 -6.61
C ALA A 57 7.55 12.34 -5.46
N ARG A 58 7.69 12.87 -4.25
CA ARG A 58 7.76 12.10 -3.00
C ARG A 58 6.56 12.44 -2.13
N PHE A 59 5.84 11.42 -1.70
CA PHE A 59 4.64 11.55 -0.89
C PHE A 59 4.80 10.77 0.41
N THR A 60 4.27 11.34 1.49
CA THR A 60 4.07 10.65 2.76
C THR A 60 2.57 10.56 2.99
N PHE A 61 2.06 9.33 3.08
CA PHE A 61 0.65 9.05 3.34
C PHE A 61 0.47 8.59 4.78
N LYS A 62 -0.62 9.05 5.40
CA LYS A 62 -1.16 8.47 6.63
C LYS A 62 -2.30 7.55 6.23
N VAL A 63 -2.25 6.31 6.69
CA VAL A 63 -3.24 5.28 6.38
C VAL A 63 -3.91 4.85 7.67
N ASN A 64 -5.23 4.78 7.67
CA ASN A 64 -6.03 4.23 8.77
C ASN A 64 -6.88 3.10 8.20
N LEU A 65 -6.94 1.97 8.92
CA LEU A 65 -7.81 0.84 8.59
C LEU A 65 -9.23 1.06 9.10
#